data_AF-A0A2G5TK29-F1
#
_entry.id   AF-A0A2G5TK29-F1
#
_cell.length_a   1.000
_cell.length_b   1.000
_cell.length_c   1.000
_cell.angle_alpha   90.00
_cell.angle_beta   90.00
_cell.angle_gamma   90.00
#
_symmetry.space_group_name_H-M   'P 1'
#
loop_
_entity.id
_entity.type
_entity.pdbx_description
1 polymer ?
#
loop_
_entity_poly.entity_id
_entity_poly.type
_entity_poly.pdbx_seq_one_letter_code
_entity_poly.pdbx_strand_id
1 'polypeptide(L)'
;MRQLSTSIPMFPPIAIVPRYPPKFKEYQKKIYYCQRCLNHNNPRPRKNHKCECPYADCTCEKCLLVEKRRILNIRLQNYNTPNENPIESDFDTSLSIDDDDDKKLKGG
;
A
#
# COMPACT_ATOMS: atom_id res chain seq x y z
N MET A 1 36.25 9.40 -18.11
CA MET A 1 34.86 8.98 -17.78
C MET A 1 34.95 7.63 -17.10
N ARG A 2 34.57 7.53 -15.82
CA ARG A 2 34.67 6.29 -15.02
C ARG A 2 33.42 5.44 -15.28
N GLN A 3 33.58 4.35 -16.02
CA GLN A 3 32.53 3.34 -16.23
C GLN A 3 32.37 2.56 -14.91
N LEU A 4 31.26 2.73 -14.21
CA LEU A 4 30.90 1.89 -13.06
C LEU A 4 30.12 0.68 -13.59
N SER A 5 30.83 -0.40 -13.92
CA SER A 5 30.24 -1.68 -14.27
C SER A 5 29.90 -2.45 -12.99
N THR A 6 28.72 -2.21 -12.42
CA THR A 6 28.20 -3.06 -11.35
C THR A 6 27.54 -4.30 -11.96
N SER A 7 28.31 -5.38 -12.08
CA SER A 7 27.78 -6.71 -12.41
C SER A 7 26.98 -7.23 -11.22
N ILE A 8 25.65 -7.09 -11.30
CA ILE A 8 24.73 -7.70 -10.33
C ILE A 8 24.85 -9.23 -10.52
N PRO A 9 25.28 -10.00 -9.52
CA PRO A 9 25.38 -11.45 -9.65
C PRO A 9 23.97 -12.01 -9.89
N MET A 10 23.81 -12.69 -11.02
CA MET A 10 22.64 -13.49 -11.34
C MET A 10 22.53 -14.61 -10.29
N PHE A 11 21.79 -14.38 -9.22
CA PHE A 11 21.42 -15.46 -8.31
C PHE A 11 20.64 -16.53 -9.10
N PRO A 12 20.93 -17.82 -8.90
CA PRO A 12 20.21 -18.88 -9.59
C PRO A 12 18.72 -18.81 -9.23
N PRO A 13 17.82 -19.13 -10.18
CA PRO A 13 16.39 -19.13 -9.92
C PRO A 13 16.09 -20.10 -8.77
N ILE A 14 15.63 -19.55 -7.64
CA ILE A 14 15.15 -20.35 -6.51
C ILE A 14 13.94 -21.13 -7.05
N ALA A 15 14.06 -22.46 -7.10
CA ALA A 15 12.96 -23.32 -7.48
C ALA A 15 11.83 -23.13 -6.46
N ILE A 16 10.75 -22.47 -6.89
CA ILE A 16 9.53 -22.31 -6.08
C ILE A 16 8.88 -23.68 -5.99
N VAL A 17 9.32 -24.49 -5.03
CA VAL A 17 8.63 -25.74 -4.71
C VAL A 17 7.23 -25.39 -4.17
N PRO A 18 6.15 -25.91 -4.77
CA PRO A 18 4.84 -25.79 -4.17
C PRO A 18 4.88 -26.63 -2.89
N ARG A 19 5.07 -25.96 -1.74
CA ARG A 19 4.80 -26.57 -0.45
C ARG A 19 3.28 -26.78 -0.40
N TYR A 20 2.81 -27.94 -0.86
CA TYR A 20 1.43 -28.35 -0.62
C TYR A 20 1.30 -28.59 0.89
N PRO A 21 0.56 -27.76 1.63
CA PRO A 21 0.34 -28.01 3.04
C PRO A 21 -0.51 -29.29 3.17
N PRO A 22 -0.21 -30.17 4.14
CA PRO A 22 -1.08 -31.31 4.43
C PRO A 22 -2.48 -30.79 4.74
N LYS A 23 -3.48 -31.28 3.99
CA LYS A 23 -4.89 -30.88 4.14
C LYS A 23 -5.50 -31.48 5.40
N PHE A 24 -5.09 -31.00 6.57
CA PHE A 24 -5.88 -31.18 7.79
C PHE A 24 -6.92 -30.05 7.83
N LYS A 25 -8.17 -30.37 7.45
CA LYS A 25 -9.31 -29.44 7.56
C LYS A 25 -9.76 -29.35 9.02
N GLU A 26 -8.95 -28.72 9.85
CA GLU A 26 -9.43 -28.23 11.14
C GLU A 26 -9.97 -26.82 10.92
N TYR A 27 -11.29 -26.64 11.09
CA TYR A 27 -11.97 -25.35 10.97
C TYR A 27 -11.66 -24.46 12.19
N GLN A 28 -10.38 -24.20 12.45
CA GLN A 28 -9.98 -23.16 13.39
C GLN A 28 -10.30 -21.81 12.74
N LYS A 29 -11.30 -21.09 13.28
CA LYS A 29 -11.71 -19.78 12.77
C LYS A 29 -10.51 -18.83 12.87
N LYS A 30 -9.94 -18.46 11.73
CA LYS A 30 -8.81 -17.52 11.68
C LYS A 30 -9.22 -16.18 12.29
N ILE A 31 -8.55 -15.78 13.36
CA ILE A 31 -8.72 -14.47 13.99
C ILE A 31 -7.85 -13.47 13.23
N TYR A 32 -8.46 -12.38 12.77
CA TYR A 32 -7.76 -11.27 12.14
C TYR A 32 -7.50 -10.18 13.18
N TYR A 33 -6.28 -9.66 13.21
CA TYR A 33 -5.86 -8.59 14.10
C TYR A 33 -5.84 -7.24 13.39
N CYS A 34 -5.93 -6.15 14.15
CA CYS A 34 -5.80 -4.80 13.64
C CYS A 34 -4.33 -4.51 13.31
N GLN A 35 -4.05 -4.13 12.05
CA GLN A 35 -2.69 -3.90 11.58
C GLN A 35 -2.02 -2.68 12.23
N ARG A 36 -2.79 -1.62 12.53
CA ARG A 36 -2.27 -0.42 13.21
C ARG A 36 -1.77 -0.78 14.61
N CYS A 37 -2.60 -1.50 15.36
CA CYS A 37 -2.27 -2.09 16.67
C CYS A 37 -1.05 -3.02 16.64
N LEU A 38 -0.93 -3.88 15.61
CA LEU A 38 0.24 -4.74 15.44
C LEU A 38 1.53 -3.93 15.26
N ASN A 39 1.51 -2.81 14.53
CA ASN A 39 2.69 -1.98 14.30
C ASN A 39 3.25 -1.34 15.58
N HIS A 40 2.43 -1.23 16.63
CA HIS A 40 2.77 -0.70 17.95
C HIS A 40 2.90 -1.80 19.02
N ASN A 41 3.02 -3.07 18.61
CA ASN A 41 3.16 -4.22 19.50
C ASN A 41 1.98 -4.46 20.46
N ASN A 42 0.79 -3.96 20.13
CA ASN A 42 -0.43 -4.14 20.95
C ASN A 42 -1.52 -4.86 20.13
N PRO A 43 -1.39 -6.17 19.86
CA PRO A 43 -2.30 -6.91 18.98
C PRO A 43 -3.73 -6.93 19.54
N ARG A 44 -4.67 -6.30 18.83
CA ARG A 44 -6.10 -6.35 19.15
C ARG A 44 -6.89 -7.05 18.04
N PRO A 45 -7.88 -7.91 18.38
CA PRO A 45 -8.73 -8.54 17.39
C PRO A 45 -9.47 -7.46 16.59
N ARG A 46 -9.56 -7.62 15.27
CA ARG A 46 -10.15 -6.61 14.37
C ARG A 46 -11.67 -6.49 14.55
N LYS A 47 -12.34 -7.56 15.00
CA LYS A 47 -13.79 -7.56 15.26
C LYS A 47 -14.11 -6.46 16.27
N ASN A 48 -14.99 -5.54 15.89
CA ASN A 48 -15.51 -4.45 16.73
C ASN A 48 -14.47 -3.38 17.15
N HIS A 49 -13.22 -3.51 16.70
CA HIS A 49 -12.12 -2.65 17.14
C HIS A 49 -11.99 -1.33 16.35
N LYS A 50 -12.74 -1.14 15.25
CA LYS A 50 -12.57 0.01 14.36
C LYS A 50 -12.69 1.36 15.10
N CYS A 51 -13.70 1.51 15.95
CA CYS A 51 -13.99 2.77 16.65
C CYS A 51 -13.19 2.93 17.96
N GLU A 52 -12.67 1.84 18.52
CA GLU A 52 -11.93 1.80 19.79
C GLU A 52 -10.42 1.63 19.56
N CYS A 53 -9.96 1.86 18.33
CA CYS A 53 -8.56 1.73 17.97
C CYS A 53 -7.80 2.96 18.51
N PRO A 54 -6.77 2.78 19.36
CA PRO A 54 -6.03 3.89 19.93
C PRO A 54 -5.03 4.48 18.93
N TYR A 55 -4.79 3.76 17.83
CA TYR A 55 -3.91 4.12 16.74
C TYR A 55 -4.70 4.41 15.46
N ALA A 56 -6.02 4.68 15.56
CA ALA A 56 -6.87 5.00 14.43
C ALA A 56 -6.26 6.14 13.60
N ASP A 57 -5.83 7.19 14.28
CA ASP A 57 -5.29 8.42 13.68
C ASP A 57 -3.76 8.49 13.75
N CYS A 58 -3.09 7.36 14.00
CA CYS A 58 -1.63 7.32 14.04
C CYS A 58 -1.03 7.54 12.65
N THR A 59 -0.08 8.46 12.55
CA THR A 59 0.62 8.89 11.34
C THR A 59 2.09 8.44 11.29
N CYS A 60 2.52 7.50 12.14
CA CYS A 60 3.87 6.94 12.06
C CYS A 60 4.10 6.21 10.71
N GLU A 61 5.37 6.09 10.31
CA GLU A 61 5.76 5.49 9.02
C GLU A 61 5.08 4.13 8.74
N LYS A 62 5.08 3.23 9.74
CA LYS A 62 4.45 1.91 9.62
C LYS A 62 2.93 2.01 9.38
N CYS A 63 2.24 2.94 10.03
CA CYS A 63 0.80 3.14 9.88
C CYS A 63 0.44 3.84 8.56
N LEU A 64 1.30 4.72 8.05
CA LEU A 64 1.14 5.30 6.70
C LEU A 64 1.19 4.22 5.62
N LEU A 65 2.08 3.22 5.75
CA LEU A 65 2.13 2.09 4.82
C LEU A 65 0.85 1.24 4.84
N VAL A 66 0.23 1.08 6.02
CA VAL A 66 -1.07 0.39 6.15
C VAL A 66 -2.17 1.15 5.41
N GLU A 67 -2.17 2.48 5.49
CA GLU A 67 -3.16 3.31 4.80
C GLU A 67 -2.98 3.28 3.28
N LYS A 68 -1.74 3.44 2.79
CA LYS A 68 -1.41 3.30 1.36
C LYS A 68 -1.87 1.95 0.81
N ARG A 69 -1.61 0.85 1.54
CA ARG A 69 -2.08 -0.49 1.18
C ARG A 69 -3.61 -0.57 1.14
N ARG A 70 -4.30 0.05 2.12
CA ARG A 70 -5.78 0.08 2.16
C ARG A 70 -6.34 0.72 0.90
N ILE A 71 -5.81 1.88 0.50
CA ILE A 71 -6.22 2.61 -0.70
C ILE A 71 -6.00 1.75 -1.95
N LEU A 72 -4.82 1.15 -2.10
CA LEU A 72 -4.53 0.27 -3.24
C LEU A 72 -5.49 -0.93 -3.32
N ASN A 73 -5.79 -1.57 -2.19
CA ASN A 73 -6.72 -2.70 -2.17
C ASN A 73 -8.14 -2.30 -2.54
N ILE A 74 -8.60 -1.12 -2.12
CA ILE A 74 -9.91 -0.59 -2.51
C ILE A 74 -9.93 -0.34 -4.02
N ARG A 75 -8.91 0.33 -4.56
CA ARG A 75 -8.80 0.58 -5.99
C ARG A 75 -8.79 -0.71 -6.82
N LEU A 76 -8.05 -1.73 -6.37
CA LEU A 76 -8.03 -3.05 -7.00
C LEU A 76 -9.38 -3.77 -6.92
N GLN A 77 -10.09 -3.67 -5.78
CA GLN A 77 -11.43 -4.24 -5.65
C GLN A 77 -12.39 -3.59 -6.65
N ASN A 78 -12.35 -2.26 -6.78
CA ASN A 78 -13.19 -1.53 -7.73
C ASN A 78 -12.90 -1.92 -9.19
N TYR A 79 -11.64 -2.14 -9.58
CA TYR A 79 -11.33 -2.63 -10.93
C TYR A 79 -11.83 -4.05 -11.19
N ASN A 80 -11.78 -4.93 -10.17
CA ASN A 80 -12.19 -6.33 -10.30
C ASN A 80 -13.71 -6.52 -10.24
N THR A 81 -14.45 -5.53 -9.73
CA THR A 81 -15.91 -5.50 -9.74
C THR A 81 -16.37 -4.39 -10.68
N PRO A 82 -16.74 -4.68 -11.94
CA PRO A 82 -17.37 -3.69 -12.80
C PRO A 82 -18.74 -3.34 -12.19
N ASN A 83 -18.77 -2.29 -11.36
CA ASN A 83 -19.97 -1.67 -10.83
C ASN A 83 -19.98 -0.22 -11.31
N GLU A 84 -21.03 0.12 -12.05
CA GLU A 84 -21.32 1.34 -12.82
C GLU A 84 -21.47 2.62 -11.98
N ASN A 85 -20.80 2.76 -10.83
CA ASN A 85 -20.84 4.00 -10.03
C ASN A 85 -19.48 4.25 -9.35
N PRO A 86 -18.61 5.11 -9.94
CA PRO A 86 -17.42 5.60 -9.26
C PRO A 86 -17.81 6.45 -8.04
N ILE A 87 -17.36 6.03 -6.86
CA ILE A 87 -17.27 6.95 -5.72
C ILE A 87 -16.05 7.82 -6.00
N GLU A 88 -16.29 9.02 -6.53
CA GLU A 88 -15.31 10.10 -6.55
C GLU A 88 -14.95 10.42 -5.10
N SER A 89 -13.76 10.00 -4.66
CA SER A 89 -13.17 10.54 -3.44
C SER A 89 -12.17 11.60 -3.85
N ASP A 90 -12.64 12.83 -3.82
CA ASP A 90 -11.86 14.07 -3.88
C ASP A 90 -10.65 13.98 -2.94
N PHE A 91 -9.47 13.76 -3.51
CA PHE A 91 -8.20 14.18 -2.91
C PHE A 91 -7.12 14.18 -4.00
N ASP A 92 -7.32 15.00 -5.03
CA ASP A 92 -6.22 15.42 -5.88
C ASP A 92 -5.42 16.47 -5.10
N THR A 93 -4.35 16.01 -4.44
CA THR A 93 -3.30 16.91 -3.97
C THR A 93 -2.67 17.51 -5.22
N SER A 94 -3.08 18.74 -5.51
CA SER A 94 -2.45 19.63 -6.47
C SER A 94 -0.94 19.69 -6.20
N LEU A 95 -0.19 18.84 -6.91
CA LEU A 95 1.20 19.10 -7.26
C LEU A 95 1.15 19.78 -8.63
N SER A 96 0.71 21.05 -8.63
CA SER A 96 1.07 21.98 -9.68
C SER A 96 2.58 22.20 -9.55
N ILE A 97 3.34 21.45 -10.35
CA ILE A 97 4.67 21.87 -10.76
C ILE A 97 4.40 23.03 -11.71
N ASP A 98 4.57 24.25 -11.22
CA ASP A 98 4.52 25.46 -12.04
C ASP A 98 5.74 25.47 -12.97
N ASP A 99 5.66 24.76 -14.09
CA ASP A 99 6.56 24.90 -15.23
C ASP A 99 5.88 25.83 -16.26
N ASP A 100 5.99 27.15 -16.09
CA ASP A 100 5.90 28.12 -17.21
C ASP A 100 6.17 29.56 -16.75
N ASP A 101 7.37 30.08 -17.03
CA ASP A 101 7.55 31.51 -17.32
C ASP A 101 8.81 31.74 -18.17
N ASP A 102 8.80 31.22 -19.41
CA ASP A 102 9.63 31.79 -20.48
C ASP A 102 8.70 32.40 -21.54
N LYS A 103 8.48 33.71 -21.40
CA LYS A 103 8.20 34.57 -22.55
C LYS A 103 8.46 36.05 -22.25
N LYS A 104 9.40 36.58 -23.04
CA LYS A 104 9.25 37.80 -23.86
C LYS A 104 9.83 39.10 -23.29
N LEU A 105 10.97 39.51 -23.83
CA LEU A 105 11.23 40.90 -24.20
C LEU A 105 11.94 40.98 -25.57
N LYS A 106 11.19 41.38 -26.60
CA LYS A 106 11.70 42.05 -27.80
C LYS A 106 11.58 43.55 -27.56
N GLY A 107 12.65 44.30 -27.77
CA GLY A 107 12.65 45.76 -27.79
C GLY A 107 14.04 46.26 -28.19
N GLY A 108 14.20 46.58 -29.47
CA GLY A 108 15.38 47.19 -30.08
C GLY A 108 14.98 47.81 -31.41
#